data_AF-A0A7V6SH26-F1
#
_entry.id   AF-A0A7V6SH26-F1
#
_cell.length_a   1.000
_cell.length_b   1.000
_cell.length_c   1.000
_cell.angle_alpha   90.00
_cell.angle_beta   90.00
_cell.angle_gamma   90.00
#
_symmetry.space_group_name_H-M   'P 1'
#
loop_
_entity.id
_entity.type
_entity.pdbx_description
1 polymer ?
#
loop_
_entity_poly.entity_id
_entity_poly.type
_entity_poly.pdbx_seq_one_letter_code
_entity_poly.pdbx_strand_id
1 'polypeptide(L)'
;GAEGTLIDPAAHGGHAETDLAELALFGSPMLERTLAGYNEISPLADGWRDRVGVHQLHMLAVHAALFGGGYGAQLASVAARYA
;
A
#
# COMPACT_ATOMS: atom_id res chain seq x y z
N GLY A 1 -17.32 12.91 13.62
CA GLY A 1 -16.39 12.47 12.57
C GLY A 1 -15.87 11.08 12.93
N ALA A 2 -15.42 10.29 11.96
CA ALA A 2 -14.66 9.08 12.24
C ALA A 2 -13.20 9.46 12.48
N GLU A 3 -12.56 8.86 13.47
CA GLU A 3 -11.15 9.06 13.84
C GLU A 3 -10.44 7.70 13.80
N GLY A 4 -9.15 7.71 13.48
CA GLY A 4 -8.31 6.51 13.46
C GLY A 4 -6.93 6.81 14.02
N THR A 5 -6.38 5.86 14.76
CA THR A 5 -5.03 5.92 15.30
C THR A 5 -4.16 4.90 14.58
N LEU A 6 -3.03 5.34 14.04
CA LEU A 6 -2.01 4.45 13.47
C LEU A 6 -1.12 3.91 14.60
N ILE A 7 -0.82 2.61 14.58
CA ILE A 7 0.00 1.90 15.57
C ILE A 7 1.10 1.09 14.87
N ASP A 8 2.06 0.58 15.64
CA ASP A 8 3.17 -0.29 15.20
C ASP A 8 3.95 0.24 13.97
N PRO A 9 4.55 1.45 14.07
CA PRO A 9 5.17 2.10 12.92
C PRO A 9 6.47 1.43 12.49
N ALA A 10 6.67 1.34 11.18
CA ALA A 10 7.99 1.19 10.54
C ALA A 10 8.43 2.53 9.91
N ALA A 11 8.38 3.61 10.70
CA ALA A 11 8.51 4.99 10.20
C ALA A 11 9.88 5.28 9.56
N HIS A 12 9.84 5.85 8.35
CA HIS A 12 11.02 6.31 7.62
C HIS A 12 10.62 7.35 6.57
N GLY A 13 11.60 8.05 5.98
CA GLY A 13 11.37 8.94 4.85
C GLY A 13 11.17 8.15 3.55
N GLY A 14 9.90 7.85 3.22
CA GLY A 14 9.51 7.09 2.03
C GLY A 14 8.59 7.86 1.09
N HIS A 15 8.15 7.21 0.02
CA HIS A 15 7.16 7.76 -0.90
C HIS A 15 5.76 7.65 -0.29
N ALA A 16 4.96 8.73 -0.28
CA ALA A 16 3.66 8.74 0.39
C ALA A 16 2.65 7.72 -0.19
N GLU A 17 2.73 7.42 -1.49
CA GLU A 17 1.91 6.36 -2.11
C GLU A 17 2.15 4.97 -1.49
N THR A 18 3.28 4.73 -0.82
CA THR A 18 3.55 3.46 -0.12
C THR A 18 2.52 3.19 0.97
N ASP A 19 2.35 4.11 1.92
CA ASP A 19 1.41 3.94 3.03
C ASP A 19 -0.04 3.77 2.52
N LEU A 20 -0.42 4.52 1.48
CA LEU A 20 -1.76 4.43 0.87
C LEU A 20 -1.98 3.10 0.13
N ALA A 21 -0.96 2.59 -0.56
CA ALA A 21 -1.04 1.31 -1.25
C ALA A 21 -1.07 0.14 -0.26
N GLU A 22 -0.37 0.26 0.87
CA GLU A 22 -0.36 -0.73 1.94
C GLU A 22 -1.70 -0.79 2.70
N LEU A 23 -2.35 0.36 2.94
CA LEU A 23 -3.73 0.41 3.45
C LEU A 23 -4.71 -0.38 2.56
N ALA A 24 -4.46 -0.43 1.26
CA ALA A 24 -5.27 -1.20 0.31
C ALA A 24 -4.91 -2.69 0.25
N LEU A 25 -3.68 -3.08 0.60
CA LEU A 25 -3.14 -4.42 0.36
C LEU A 25 -3.87 -5.52 1.16
N PHE A 26 -4.18 -5.24 2.42
CA PHE A 26 -4.92 -6.16 3.30
C PHE A 26 -6.36 -5.67 3.60
N GLY A 27 -6.74 -4.55 3.00
CA GLY A 27 -8.04 -3.91 3.16
C GLY A 27 -8.10 -2.96 4.36
N SER A 28 -8.86 -1.88 4.18
CA SER A 28 -9.21 -0.93 5.24
C SER A 28 -10.70 -0.56 5.10
N PRO A 29 -11.49 -0.58 6.19
CA PRO A 29 -12.93 -0.28 6.12
C PRO A 29 -13.26 1.09 5.52
N MET A 30 -12.35 2.07 5.63
CA MET A 30 -12.54 3.45 5.20
C MET A 30 -11.64 3.83 4.01
N LEU A 31 -11.08 2.86 3.28
CA LEU A 31 -10.04 3.08 2.26
C LEU A 31 -10.39 4.21 1.28
N GLU A 32 -11.54 4.12 0.61
CA GLU A 32 -11.97 5.13 -0.37
C GLU A 32 -12.09 6.53 0.24
N ARG A 33 -12.59 6.63 1.46
CA ARG A 33 -12.74 7.91 2.16
C ARG A 33 -11.39 8.49 2.56
N THR A 34 -10.46 7.65 3.02
CA THR A 34 -9.08 8.04 3.34
C THR A 34 -8.35 8.52 2.09
N LEU A 35 -8.45 7.79 0.97
CA LEU A 35 -7.83 8.17 -0.30
C LEU A 35 -8.39 9.50 -0.84
N ALA A 36 -9.71 9.67 -0.81
CA ALA A 36 -10.35 10.92 -1.23
C ALA A 36 -9.91 12.12 -0.37
N GLY A 37 -9.92 11.97 0.96
CA GLY A 37 -9.50 13.03 1.87
C GLY A 37 -8.01 13.36 1.76
N TYR A 38 -7.15 12.35 1.54
CA TYR A 38 -5.73 12.57 1.28
C TYR A 38 -5.53 13.38 -0.01
N ASN A 39 -6.18 12.96 -1.10
CA ASN A 39 -6.03 13.60 -2.42
C ASN A 39 -6.58 15.04 -2.47
N GLU A 40 -7.54 15.39 -1.62
CA GLU A 40 -8.06 16.76 -1.50
C GLU A 40 -7.00 17.74 -0.96
N ILE A 41 -6.17 17.30 -0.02
CA ILE A 41 -5.19 18.15 0.67
C ILE A 41 -3.79 18.01 0.08
N SER A 42 -3.43 16.80 -0.36
CA SER A 42 -2.14 16.45 -0.96
C SER A 42 -2.40 15.62 -2.22
N PRO A 43 -2.65 16.27 -3.37
CA PRO A 43 -3.03 15.57 -4.60
C PRO A 43 -2.02 14.49 -4.99
N LEU A 44 -2.53 13.29 -5.27
CA LEU A 44 -1.74 12.20 -5.81
C LEU A 44 -1.38 12.51 -7.25
N ALA A 45 -0.14 12.20 -7.64
CA ALA A 45 0.31 12.44 -9.00
C ALA A 45 -0.44 11.56 -10.00
N ASP A 46 -0.54 12.05 -11.24
CA ASP A 46 -1.16 11.29 -12.33
C ASP A 46 -0.54 9.88 -12.44
N GLY A 47 -1.40 8.89 -12.73
CA GLY A 47 -1.00 7.49 -12.84
C GLY A 47 -0.68 6.80 -11.50
N TRP A 48 -0.95 7.38 -10.33
CA TRP A 48 -0.70 6.73 -9.04
C TRP A 48 -1.35 5.33 -8.92
N ARG A 49 -2.51 5.14 -9.55
CA ARG A 49 -3.21 3.85 -9.59
C ARG A 49 -2.39 2.76 -10.26
N ASP A 50 -1.63 3.10 -11.29
CA ASP A 50 -0.74 2.17 -11.99
C ASP A 50 0.48 1.81 -11.13
N ARG A 51 0.82 2.66 -10.15
CA ARG A 51 1.94 2.46 -9.21
C ARG A 51 1.54 1.74 -7.91
N VAL A 52 0.26 1.51 -7.64
CA VAL A 52 -0.17 0.82 -6.40
C VAL A 52 0.56 -0.51 -6.21
N GLY A 53 0.66 -1.32 -7.27
CA GLY A 53 1.34 -2.61 -7.20
C GLY A 53 2.83 -2.51 -6.85
N VAL A 54 3.57 -1.55 -7.43
CA VAL A 54 5.00 -1.39 -7.12
C VAL A 54 5.22 -0.99 -5.67
N HIS A 55 4.34 -0.15 -5.12
CA HIS A 55 4.35 0.24 -3.72
C HIS A 55 4.01 -0.92 -2.76
N GLN A 56 3.25 -1.91 -3.20
CA GLN A 56 2.92 -3.11 -2.40
C GLN A 56 4.02 -4.18 -2.37
N LEU A 57 5.02 -4.12 -3.26
CA LEU A 57 6.06 -5.15 -3.36
C LEU A 57 6.86 -5.31 -2.07
N HIS A 58 7.14 -4.21 -1.35
CA HIS A 58 7.88 -4.26 -0.08
C HIS A 58 7.15 -5.13 0.94
N MET A 59 5.89 -4.83 1.23
CA MET A 59 5.11 -5.56 2.22
C MET A 59 4.80 -6.99 1.81
N LEU A 60 4.58 -7.25 0.51
CA LEU A 60 4.46 -8.60 0.00
C LEU A 60 5.75 -9.41 0.18
N ALA A 61 6.92 -8.80 -0.05
CA ALA A 61 8.21 -9.46 0.18
C ALA A 61 8.45 -9.76 1.66
N VAL A 62 8.14 -8.82 2.55
CA VAL A 62 8.20 -9.04 4.00
C VAL A 62 7.30 -10.20 4.41
N HIS A 63 6.05 -10.25 3.91
CA HIS A 63 5.11 -11.33 4.22
C HIS A 63 5.55 -12.68 3.65
N ALA A 64 6.10 -12.70 2.43
CA ALA A 64 6.65 -13.91 1.84
C ALA A 64 7.83 -14.46 2.66
N ALA A 65 8.72 -13.58 3.15
CA ALA A 65 9.88 -13.98 3.95
C ALA A 65 9.49 -14.48 5.36
N LEU A 66 8.52 -13.82 6.01
CA LEU A 66 8.12 -14.14 7.38
C LEU A 66 7.11 -15.28 7.48
N PHE A 67 6.20 -15.39 6.52
CA PHE A 67 5.04 -16.29 6.61
C PHE A 67 4.95 -17.31 5.47
N GLY A 68 5.66 -17.11 4.36
CA GLY A 68 5.62 -18.01 3.21
C GLY A 68 4.22 -18.12 2.59
N GLY A 69 3.80 -19.34 2.26
CA GLY A 69 2.46 -19.61 1.71
C GLY A 69 2.20 -18.90 0.38
N GLY A 70 0.99 -18.35 0.23
CA GLY A 70 0.55 -17.67 -1.00
C GLY A 70 1.25 -16.34 -1.30
N TYR A 71 1.94 -15.74 -0.32
CA TYR A 71 2.54 -14.41 -0.47
C TYR A 71 3.65 -14.38 -1.52
N GLY A 72 4.43 -15.47 -1.67
CA GLY A 72 5.47 -15.54 -2.69
C GLY A 72 4.89 -15.51 -4.12
N ALA A 73 3.79 -16.23 -4.35
CA ALA A 73 3.11 -16.22 -5.64
C ALA A 73 2.43 -14.86 -5.91
N GLN A 74 1.86 -14.23 -4.88
CA GLN A 74 1.29 -12.90 -5.00
C GLN A 74 2.37 -11.85 -5.32
N LEU A 75 3.51 -11.88 -4.63
CA LEU A 75 4.66 -11.03 -4.91
C LEU A 75 5.11 -11.16 -6.37
N ALA A 76 5.32 -12.39 -6.85
CA ALA A 76 5.74 -12.64 -8.22
C ALA A 76 4.71 -12.14 -9.24
N SER A 77 3.42 -12.36 -8.98
CA SER A 77 2.33 -11.90 -9.85
C SER A 77 2.25 -10.37 -9.95
N VAL A 78 2.43 -9.66 -8.83
CA VAL A 78 2.45 -8.19 -8.83
C VAL A 78 3.71 -7.66 -9.52
N ALA A 79 4.88 -8.24 -9.24
CA ALA A 79 6.14 -7.84 -9.85
C ALA A 79 6.12 -8.01 -11.38
N ALA A 80 5.50 -9.08 -11.88
CA ALA A 80 5.39 -9.36 -13.31
C ALA A 80 4.62 -8.29 -14.11
N ARG A 81 3.84 -7.42 -13.45
CA ARG A 81 3.15 -6.29 -14.12
C ARG A 81 4.10 -5.15 -14.51
N TYR A 82 5.33 -5.17 -14.01
CA TYR A 82 6.34 -4.12 -14.18
C TYR A 82 7.62 -4.62 -14.88
N ALA A 83 7.57 -5.82 -15.46
CA ALA A 83 8.67 -6.46 -16.18
C ALA A 83 8.60 -6.24 -17.70
#